data_AF-A0AAD7M8C1-F1
#
_entry.id   AF-A0AAD7M8C1-F1
#
_cell.length_a   1.000
_cell.length_b   1.000
_cell.length_c   1.000
_cell.angle_alpha   90.00
_cell.angle_beta   90.00
_cell.angle_gamma   90.00
#
_symmetry.space_group_name_H-M   'P 1'
#
loop_
_entity.id
_entity.type
_entity.pdbx_description
1 polymer ?
#
loop_
_entity_poly.entity_id
_entity_poly.type
_entity_poly.pdbx_seq_one_letter_code
_entity_poly.pdbx_strand_id
1 'polypeptide(L)'
;MQFHTAHFHAHPGPPPGFHGAPAPASAHPGNPAGAPPQEWAPPPAPGPTLRDRIERREREAGLRCCDASCGVGPSDEDPFVEVREAARRVVPLGCGHSFHPACLVSAQRVRGGWREPVLGGAEGEGKEGEVEVVCSLCRAEGHVPQAEWLAGCILPLD
;
A
#
# COMPACT_ATOMS: atom_id res chain seq x y z
N MET A 1 49.48 6.08 -12.60
CA MET A 1 48.46 7.12 -12.85
C MET A 1 47.97 6.94 -14.29
N GLN A 2 46.88 6.21 -14.48
CA GLN A 2 46.26 5.99 -15.80
C GLN A 2 45.02 6.87 -15.87
N PHE A 3 45.01 7.83 -16.79
CA PHE A 3 43.87 8.70 -17.04
C PHE A 3 42.98 8.05 -18.08
N HIS A 4 41.72 7.76 -17.73
CA HIS A 4 40.70 7.33 -18.68
C HIS A 4 40.15 8.55 -19.42
N THR A 5 40.30 8.54 -20.74
CA THR A 5 39.70 9.50 -21.66
C THR A 5 38.20 9.24 -21.78
N ALA A 6 37.36 10.23 -21.47
CA ALA A 6 35.92 10.16 -21.68
C ALA A 6 35.58 10.48 -23.14
N HIS A 7 34.91 9.55 -23.82
CA HIS A 7 34.32 9.77 -25.14
C HIS A 7 32.94 10.43 -24.99
N PHE A 8 32.80 11.67 -25.47
CA PHE A 8 31.51 12.33 -25.64
C PHE A 8 30.83 11.82 -26.92
N HIS A 9 29.64 11.23 -26.80
CA HIS A 9 28.77 10.92 -27.94
C HIS A 9 27.93 12.16 -28.30
N ALA A 10 28.05 12.63 -29.54
CA ALA A 10 27.22 13.68 -30.09
C ALA A 10 25.86 13.09 -30.54
N HIS A 11 24.76 13.69 -30.10
CA HIS A 11 23.42 13.36 -30.60
C HIS A 11 23.13 14.10 -31.92
N PRO A 12 22.48 13.47 -32.91
CA PRO A 12 22.03 14.16 -34.11
C PRO A 12 20.88 15.13 -33.77
N GLY A 13 20.98 16.35 -34.29
CA GLY A 13 19.97 17.41 -34.12
C GLY A 13 18.65 17.11 -34.82
N PRO A 14 17.57 17.85 -34.49
CA PRO A 14 16.24 17.64 -35.05
C PRO A 14 16.18 18.00 -36.55
N PRO A 15 15.30 17.33 -37.33
CA PRO A 15 15.13 17.62 -38.75
C PRO A 15 14.44 18.99 -38.98
N PRO A 16 14.69 19.64 -40.13
CA PRO A 16 14.10 20.93 -40.48
C PRO A 16 12.58 20.82 -40.72
N GLY A 17 11.87 21.85 -40.26
CA GLY A 17 10.41 21.94 -40.31
C GLY A 17 9.83 22.01 -41.72
N PHE A 18 8.72 21.31 -41.91
CA PHE A 18 7.86 21.43 -43.09
C PHE A 18 7.09 22.76 -43.03
N HIS A 19 7.31 23.64 -44.01
CA HIS A 19 6.45 24.80 -44.25
C HIS A 19 5.22 24.36 -45.06
N GLY A 20 4.11 24.10 -44.37
CA GLY A 20 2.82 23.83 -45.00
C GLY A 20 2.18 25.10 -45.57
N ALA A 21 1.60 25.01 -46.77
CA ALA A 21 0.84 26.06 -47.44
C ALA A 21 -0.46 26.44 -46.68
N PRO A 22 -0.99 27.66 -46.83
CA PRO A 22 -2.22 28.08 -46.15
C PRO A 22 -3.45 27.36 -46.73
N ALA A 23 -4.25 26.76 -45.85
CA ALA A 23 -5.54 26.17 -46.20
C ALA A 23 -6.61 27.26 -46.40
N PRO A 24 -7.63 27.04 -47.26
CA PRO A 24 -8.72 28.00 -47.46
C PRO A 24 -9.64 28.07 -46.23
N ALA A 25 -10.01 29.30 -45.86
CA ALA A 25 -10.90 29.59 -44.74
C ALA A 25 -12.30 29.01 -44.98
N SER A 26 -12.66 27.99 -44.21
CA SER A 26 -14.04 27.50 -44.14
C SER A 26 -14.84 28.42 -43.23
N ALA A 27 -15.83 29.11 -43.81
CA ALA A 27 -16.81 29.89 -43.05
C ALA A 27 -17.78 28.94 -42.33
N HIS A 28 -17.60 28.79 -41.01
CA HIS A 28 -18.57 28.09 -40.18
C HIS A 28 -19.75 29.01 -39.83
N PRO A 29 -21.01 28.54 -39.96
CA PRO A 29 -22.19 29.28 -39.52
C PRO A 29 -22.13 29.51 -38.00
N GLY A 30 -22.58 30.70 -37.60
CA GLY A 30 -22.38 31.29 -36.28
C GLY A 30 -22.84 30.39 -35.13
N ASN A 31 -21.96 30.29 -34.14
CA ASN A 31 -22.24 29.71 -32.83
C ASN A 31 -23.31 30.59 -32.14
N PRO A 32 -24.45 30.05 -31.66
CA PRO A 32 -25.42 30.85 -30.91
C PRO A 32 -24.76 31.40 -29.64
N ALA A 33 -24.57 32.71 -29.62
CA ALA A 33 -24.08 33.44 -28.45
C ALA A 33 -25.13 33.33 -27.33
N GLY A 34 -24.79 32.64 -26.22
CA GLY A 34 -25.66 32.68 -25.05
C GLY A 34 -25.43 31.64 -23.95
N ALA A 35 -24.68 30.56 -24.17
CA ALA A 35 -24.35 29.66 -23.06
C ALA A 35 -23.18 30.26 -22.26
N PRO A 36 -23.32 30.49 -20.93
CA PRO A 36 -22.17 30.81 -20.11
C PRO A 36 -21.15 29.67 -20.20
N PRO A 37 -19.83 29.96 -20.16
CA PRO A 37 -18.82 28.92 -20.22
C PRO A 37 -19.07 27.93 -19.09
N GLN A 38 -19.32 26.67 -19.45
CA GLN A 38 -19.48 25.59 -18.49
C GLN A 38 -18.14 25.41 -17.78
N GLU A 39 -18.10 25.75 -16.49
CA GLU A 39 -16.96 25.46 -15.64
C GLU A 39 -16.77 23.94 -15.60
N TRP A 40 -15.63 23.47 -16.10
CA TRP A 40 -15.34 22.05 -16.10
C TRP A 40 -15.19 21.59 -14.66
N ALA A 41 -16.12 20.76 -14.19
CA ALA A 41 -16.00 20.02 -12.95
C ALA A 41 -15.54 18.59 -13.27
N PRO A 42 -14.61 18.01 -12.49
CA PRO A 42 -14.29 16.61 -12.62
C PRO A 42 -15.56 15.77 -12.37
N PRO A 43 -15.71 14.60 -13.03
CA PRO A 43 -16.81 13.71 -12.72
C PRO A 43 -16.76 13.34 -11.23
N PRO A 44 -17.91 13.04 -10.61
CA PRO A 44 -17.92 12.53 -9.25
C PRO A 44 -17.00 11.32 -9.16
N ALA A 45 -16.32 11.18 -8.02
CA ALA A 45 -15.43 10.05 -7.80
C ALA A 45 -16.19 8.73 -8.09
N PRO A 46 -15.59 7.80 -8.85
CA PRO A 46 -16.21 6.51 -9.06
C PRO A 46 -16.49 5.88 -7.68
N GLY A 47 -17.71 5.35 -7.52
CA GLY A 47 -18.08 4.66 -6.29
C GLY A 47 -17.17 3.45 -6.01
N PRO A 48 -17.32 2.82 -4.83
CA PRO A 48 -16.48 1.68 -4.47
C PRO A 48 -16.60 0.57 -5.51
N THR A 49 -15.46 0.14 -6.01
CA THR A 49 -15.37 -0.88 -7.05
C THR A 49 -15.84 -2.24 -6.51
N LEU A 50 -16.03 -3.22 -7.39
CA LEU A 50 -16.26 -4.60 -6.94
C LEU A 50 -15.09 -5.09 -6.07
N ARG A 51 -13.86 -4.78 -6.45
CA ARG A 51 -12.65 -5.11 -5.70
C ARG A 51 -12.67 -4.52 -4.30
N ASP A 52 -12.95 -3.22 -4.15
CA ASP A 52 -13.00 -2.56 -2.83
C ASP A 52 -14.04 -3.21 -1.91
N ARG A 53 -15.17 -3.65 -2.49
CA ARG A 53 -16.23 -4.33 -1.75
C ARG A 53 -15.82 -5.73 -1.32
N ILE A 54 -15.06 -6.45 -2.13
CA ILE A 54 -14.52 -7.78 -1.80
C ILE A 54 -13.46 -7.63 -0.70
N GLU A 55 -12.46 -6.78 -0.89
CA GLU A 55 -11.37 -6.59 0.07
C GLU A 55 -11.88 -6.11 1.45
N ARG A 56 -12.92 -5.26 1.46
CA ARG A 56 -13.59 -4.86 2.71
C ARG A 56 -14.24 -6.05 3.41
N ARG A 57 -14.99 -6.91 2.69
CA ARG A 57 -15.59 -8.12 3.28
C ARG A 57 -14.53 -9.09 3.78
N GLU A 58 -13.43 -9.25 3.05
CA GLU A 58 -12.32 -10.10 3.46
C GLU A 58 -11.66 -9.59 4.75
N ARG A 59 -11.47 -8.27 4.87
CA ARG A 59 -10.96 -7.66 6.10
C ARG A 59 -11.91 -7.84 7.28
N GLU A 60 -13.21 -7.62 7.06
CA GLU A 60 -14.25 -7.87 8.07
C GLU A 60 -14.29 -9.35 8.49
N ALA A 61 -13.97 -10.27 7.58
CA ALA A 61 -13.87 -11.70 7.83
C ALA A 61 -12.50 -12.16 8.37
N GLY A 62 -11.55 -11.25 8.60
CA GLY A 62 -10.18 -11.56 9.05
C GLY A 62 -9.32 -12.26 8.00
N LEU A 63 -9.77 -12.39 6.75
CA LEU A 63 -8.99 -12.97 5.65
C LEU A 63 -7.95 -11.99 5.09
N ARG A 64 -8.08 -10.70 5.42
CA ARG A 64 -7.07 -9.68 5.13
C ARG A 64 -6.74 -8.87 6.37
N CYS A 65 -5.45 -8.59 6.54
CA CYS A 65 -5.00 -7.58 7.48
C CYS A 65 -4.50 -6.32 6.73
N CYS A 66 -3.85 -5.39 7.42
CA CYS A 66 -3.32 -4.15 6.82
C CYS A 66 -1.95 -4.34 6.16
N ASP A 67 -1.30 -5.49 6.32
CA ASP A 67 -0.01 -5.75 5.69
C ASP A 67 -0.16 -5.97 4.18
N ALA A 68 0.64 -5.26 3.38
CA ALA A 68 0.57 -5.34 1.92
C ALA A 68 1.09 -6.68 1.36
N SER A 69 1.89 -7.42 2.15
CA SER A 69 2.38 -8.76 1.82
C SER A 69 1.59 -9.89 2.48
N CYS A 70 0.40 -9.60 3.00
CA CYS A 70 -0.47 -10.60 3.61
C CYS A 70 -0.92 -11.65 2.56
N GLY A 71 -0.54 -12.91 2.79
CA GLY A 71 -0.95 -14.08 1.99
C GLY A 71 -1.95 -15.01 2.69
N VAL A 72 -2.53 -14.60 3.82
CA VAL A 72 -3.42 -15.45 4.65
C VAL A 72 -4.76 -15.75 3.98
N GLY A 73 -5.25 -14.86 3.13
CA GLY A 73 -6.55 -14.98 2.45
C GLY A 73 -6.45 -15.54 1.03
N PRO A 74 -7.60 -15.90 0.43
CA PRO A 74 -7.64 -16.32 -0.97
C PRO A 74 -7.07 -15.24 -1.90
N SER A 75 -6.39 -15.70 -2.94
CA SER A 75 -5.77 -14.87 -3.98
C SER A 75 -6.38 -15.19 -5.34
N ASP A 76 -6.17 -14.33 -6.33
CA ASP A 76 -6.55 -14.62 -7.72
C ASP A 76 -5.86 -15.92 -8.22
N GLU A 77 -4.67 -16.21 -7.72
CA GLU A 77 -3.90 -17.43 -8.05
C GLU A 77 -4.35 -18.67 -7.27
N ASP A 78 -4.91 -18.49 -6.06
CA ASP A 78 -5.44 -19.59 -5.23
C ASP A 78 -6.75 -19.17 -4.54
N PRO A 79 -7.90 -19.35 -5.23
CA PRO A 79 -9.18 -18.87 -4.75
C PRO A 79 -9.84 -19.78 -3.70
N PHE A 80 -9.30 -20.99 -3.44
CA PHE A 80 -9.95 -22.01 -2.61
C PHE A 80 -9.15 -22.39 -1.36
N VAL A 81 -8.30 -21.50 -0.87
CA VAL A 81 -7.48 -21.77 0.31
C VAL A 81 -8.33 -21.92 1.58
N GLU A 82 -8.15 -23.03 2.30
CA GLU A 82 -8.75 -23.24 3.62
C GLU A 82 -7.91 -22.55 4.69
N VAL A 83 -8.35 -21.38 5.13
CA VAL A 83 -7.65 -20.61 6.16
C VAL A 83 -8.13 -21.02 7.55
N ARG A 84 -7.22 -21.56 8.37
CA ARG A 84 -7.48 -21.88 9.78
C ARG A 84 -7.93 -20.62 10.54
N GLU A 85 -8.87 -20.76 11.46
CA GLU A 85 -9.39 -19.62 12.26
C GLU A 85 -8.29 -18.84 12.99
N ALA A 86 -7.29 -19.55 13.52
CA ALA A 86 -6.14 -18.93 14.18
C ALA A 86 -5.32 -18.03 13.24
N ALA A 87 -5.21 -18.40 11.95
CA ALA A 87 -4.52 -17.60 10.95
C ALA A 87 -5.34 -16.36 10.55
N ARG A 88 -6.68 -16.44 10.58
CA ARG A 88 -7.60 -15.32 10.28
C ARG A 88 -7.66 -14.26 11.39
N ARG A 89 -7.13 -14.57 12.57
CA ARG A 89 -7.16 -13.66 13.71
C ARG A 89 -6.33 -12.42 13.42
N VAL A 90 -6.91 -11.24 13.60
CA VAL A 90 -6.21 -9.96 13.47
C VAL A 90 -6.07 -9.27 14.82
N VAL A 91 -4.93 -8.63 15.02
CA VAL A 91 -4.58 -7.86 16.21
C VAL A 91 -4.61 -6.38 15.81
N PRO A 92 -5.54 -5.58 16.37
CA PRO A 92 -5.56 -4.14 16.14
C PRO A 92 -4.43 -3.46 16.90
N LEU A 93 -3.83 -2.43 16.29
CA LEU A 93 -2.95 -1.48 16.93
C LEU A 93 -3.72 -0.21 17.30
N GLY A 94 -3.21 0.58 18.24
CA GLY A 94 -3.82 1.84 18.68
C GLY A 94 -4.02 2.90 17.58
N CYS A 95 -3.41 2.70 16.40
CA CYS A 95 -3.56 3.56 15.22
C CYS A 95 -4.71 3.14 14.27
N GLY A 96 -5.51 2.13 14.62
CA GLY A 96 -6.62 1.64 13.79
C GLY A 96 -6.22 0.67 12.67
N HIS A 97 -4.91 0.43 12.47
CA HIS A 97 -4.42 -0.65 11.60
C HIS A 97 -4.40 -1.97 12.36
N SER A 98 -4.70 -3.06 11.67
CA SER A 98 -4.76 -4.40 12.25
C SER A 98 -3.93 -5.40 11.44
N PHE A 99 -3.26 -6.32 12.11
CA PHE A 99 -2.32 -7.28 11.49
C PHE A 99 -2.64 -8.70 11.95
N HIS A 100 -2.48 -9.70 11.08
CA HIS A 100 -2.37 -11.07 11.58
C HIS A 100 -1.12 -11.18 12.47
N PRO A 101 -1.12 -11.99 13.55
CA PRO A 101 0.04 -12.15 14.41
C PRO A 101 1.35 -12.42 13.66
N ALA A 102 1.34 -13.35 12.69
CA ALA A 102 2.51 -13.68 11.89
C ALA A 102 2.93 -12.51 10.97
N CYS A 103 1.97 -11.81 10.37
CA CYS A 103 2.23 -10.61 9.56
C CYS A 103 2.84 -9.48 10.41
N LEU A 104 2.37 -9.29 11.64
CA LEU A 104 2.89 -8.27 12.57
C LEU A 104 4.35 -8.55 12.93
N VAL A 105 4.68 -9.80 13.27
CA VAL A 105 6.06 -10.20 13.60
C VAL A 105 6.98 -9.99 12.40
N SER A 106 6.56 -10.41 11.20
CA SER A 106 7.32 -10.20 9.96
C SER A 106 7.55 -8.70 9.69
N ALA A 107 6.50 -7.89 9.78
CA ALA A 107 6.58 -6.45 9.58
C ALA A 107 7.53 -5.78 10.60
N GLN A 108 7.45 -6.18 11.86
CA GLN A 108 8.32 -5.65 12.92
C GLN A 108 9.77 -6.08 12.73
N ARG A 109 10.06 -7.31 12.29
CA ARG A 109 11.44 -7.76 12.00
C ARG A 109 12.10 -6.95 10.89
N VAL A 110 11.35 -6.70 9.80
CA VAL A 110 11.83 -5.89 8.67
C VAL A 110 12.09 -4.45 9.11
N ARG A 111 11.19 -3.88 9.92
CA ARG A 111 11.25 -2.46 10.32
C ARG A 111 12.18 -2.19 11.50
N GLY A 112 12.20 -3.08 12.49
CA GLY A 112 12.96 -3.00 13.74
C GLY A 112 14.35 -3.64 13.67
N GLY A 113 14.75 -4.15 12.50
CA GLY A 113 16.11 -4.64 12.25
C GLY A 113 16.44 -5.96 12.97
N TRP A 114 15.55 -6.95 12.91
CA TRP A 114 15.69 -8.26 13.59
C TRP A 114 15.94 -8.19 15.10
N ARG A 115 15.79 -7.01 15.71
CA ARG A 115 15.90 -6.86 17.15
C ARG A 115 14.69 -7.49 17.82
N GLU A 116 14.94 -8.32 18.81
CA GLU A 116 13.87 -8.84 19.67
C GLU A 116 13.16 -7.66 20.34
N PRO A 117 11.81 -7.67 20.38
CA PRO A 117 11.07 -6.57 20.97
C PRO A 117 11.29 -6.53 22.48
N VAL A 118 11.16 -5.33 23.05
CA VAL A 118 11.28 -5.15 24.49
C VAL A 118 10.01 -5.69 25.15
N LEU A 119 10.15 -6.69 26.00
CA LEU A 119 9.06 -7.17 26.85
C LEU A 119 8.84 -6.15 27.98
N GLY A 120 7.61 -5.66 28.14
CA GLY A 120 7.25 -4.79 29.26
C GLY A 120 7.38 -5.55 30.59
N GLY A 121 8.07 -4.95 31.58
CA GLY A 121 8.09 -5.48 32.95
C GLY A 121 9.42 -5.42 33.72
N ALA A 122 10.54 -5.09 33.09
CA ALA A 122 11.81 -4.96 33.83
C ALA A 122 12.16 -3.51 34.19
N GLU A 123 12.20 -2.57 33.24
CA GLU A 123 12.61 -1.16 33.48
C GLU A 123 12.01 -0.19 32.42
N GLY A 124 10.79 -0.44 31.92
CA GLY A 124 10.18 0.36 30.83
C GLY A 124 8.70 0.69 31.07
N GLU A 125 8.22 1.75 30.42
CA GLU A 125 6.84 2.30 30.47
C GLU A 125 5.74 1.38 29.89
N GLY A 126 6.00 0.09 29.71
CA GLY A 126 5.04 -0.91 29.20
C GLY A 126 4.35 -1.68 30.32
N LYS A 127 3.10 -2.08 30.11
CA LYS A 127 2.41 -2.99 31.03
C LYS A 127 3.08 -4.38 30.98
N GLU A 128 3.18 -5.03 32.13
CA GLU A 128 3.66 -6.40 32.23
C GLU A 128 2.87 -7.32 31.28
N GLY A 129 3.57 -8.09 30.45
CA GLY A 129 2.94 -8.98 29.48
C GLY A 129 2.50 -8.33 28.17
N GLU A 130 2.91 -7.08 27.89
CA GLU A 130 2.76 -6.43 26.59
C GLU A 130 4.09 -6.31 25.85
N VAL A 131 4.01 -6.28 24.53
CA VAL A 131 5.13 -6.16 23.60
C VAL A 131 4.94 -4.89 22.78
N GLU A 132 5.93 -4.00 22.84
CA GLU A 132 5.95 -2.79 22.01
C GLU A 132 6.24 -3.14 20.55
N VAL A 133 5.42 -2.62 19.66
CA VAL A 133 5.50 -2.82 18.21
C VAL A 133 5.28 -1.49 17.49
N VAL A 134 5.73 -1.39 16.24
CA VAL A 134 5.51 -0.20 15.43
C VAL A 134 4.76 -0.55 14.16
N CYS A 135 3.69 0.18 13.89
CA CYS A 135 2.88 -0.01 12.69
C CYS A 135 3.72 0.18 11.41
N SER A 136 3.70 -0.80 10.51
CA SER A 136 4.43 -0.71 9.24
C SER A 136 3.85 0.33 8.27
N LEU A 137 2.55 0.65 8.37
CA LEU A 137 1.90 1.64 7.49
C LEU A 137 2.14 3.08 7.96
N CYS A 138 1.77 3.39 9.20
CA CYS A 138 1.74 4.77 9.69
C CYS A 138 2.86 5.10 10.69
N ARG A 139 3.70 4.12 11.05
CA ARG A 139 4.81 4.28 12.00
C ARG A 139 4.42 4.62 13.44
N ALA A 140 3.13 4.59 13.78
CA ALA A 140 2.69 4.74 15.16
C ALA A 140 3.17 3.56 16.01
N GLU A 141 3.67 3.88 17.20
CA GLU A 141 3.97 2.91 18.26
C GLU A 141 2.66 2.36 18.84
N GLY A 142 2.70 1.10 19.25
CA GLY A 142 1.58 0.39 19.84
C GLY A 142 2.05 -0.76 20.69
N HIS A 143 1.12 -1.33 21.45
CA HIS A 143 1.39 -2.47 22.30
C HIS A 143 0.44 -3.60 21.93
N VAL A 144 0.96 -4.83 21.94
CA VAL A 144 0.16 -6.04 21.76
C VAL A 144 0.41 -7.01 22.91
N PRO A 145 -0.58 -7.82 23.31
CA PRO A 145 -0.34 -8.84 24.32
C PRO A 145 0.77 -9.79 23.89
N GLN A 146 1.64 -10.17 24.82
CA GLN A 146 2.74 -11.10 24.55
C GLN A 146 2.27 -12.43 23.98
N ALA A 147 1.09 -12.90 24.40
CA ALA A 147 0.47 -14.10 23.82
C ALA A 147 0.20 -13.98 22.32
N GLU A 148 -0.26 -12.82 21.84
CA GLU A 148 -0.47 -12.57 20.41
C GLU A 148 0.84 -12.50 19.66
N TRP A 149 1.83 -11.82 20.24
CA TRP A 149 3.16 -11.74 19.66
C TRP A 149 3.78 -13.14 19.49
N LEU A 150 3.73 -13.96 20.54
CA LEU A 150 4.25 -15.32 20.53
C LEU A 150 3.48 -16.23 19.55
N ALA A 151 2.16 -16.08 19.44
CA ALA A 151 1.38 -16.79 18.43
C ALA A 151 1.92 -16.50 17.02
N GLY A 152 2.26 -15.24 16.73
CA GLY A 152 2.87 -14.84 15.46
C GLY A 152 4.27 -15.41 15.21
N CYS A 153 5.03 -15.72 16.27
CA CYS A 153 6.35 -16.35 16.15
C CYS A 153 6.28 -17.86 15.85
N ILE A 154 5.17 -18.52 16.22
CA ILE A 154 5.03 -19.98 16.16
C ILE A 154 4.23 -20.41 14.93
N LEU A 155 3.28 -19.59 14.48
CA LEU A 155 2.49 -19.90 13.31
C LEU A 155 3.39 -19.92 12.06
N PRO A 156 3.47 -21.04 11.32
CA PRO A 156 4.14 -21.05 10.05
C PRO A 156 3.42 -20.07 9.11
N LEU A 157 4.21 -19.26 8.41
CA LEU A 157 3.79 -18.54 7.22
C LEU A 157 3.68 -19.60 6.11
N ASP A 158 2.69 -20.49 6.20
CA ASP A 158 2.40 -21.46 5.15
C ASP A 158 1.85 -20.71 3.91
#